data_AF-A0ABD4Q932-F1
#
_entry.id   AF-A0ABD4Q932-F1
#
_cell.length_a   1.000
_cell.length_b   1.000
_cell.length_c   1.000
_cell.angle_alpha   90.00
_cell.angle_beta   90.00
_cell.angle_gamma   90.00
#
_symmetry.space_group_name_H-M   'P 1'
#
loop_
_entity.id
_entity.type
_entity.pdbx_description
1 polymer ?
#
loop_
_entity_poly.entity_id
_entity_poly.type
_entity_poly.pdbx_seq_one_letter_code
_entity_poly.pdbx_strand_id
1 'polypeptide(L)'
;ESKPPLRDQLQDWAKKQAESSGYKTVGVYAGALGWGYNTDIIKKKGMKEAKCWADLLDPSYKGEIQMANPNSSGTAYTALASLVQIMGEDKAYDYLKKLNANVSQYTKSGSAPVKAAARGETALGIVFMHDSVAQTVEGFPVKTVAPCEGTG
;
A
#
# COMPACT_ATOMS: atom_id res chain seq x y z
N GLU A 1 -34.94 -8.00 -1.06
CA GLU A 1 -33.88 -7.04 -0.66
C GLU A 1 -34.00 -5.78 -1.50
N SER A 2 -34.01 -4.59 -0.88
CA SER A 2 -34.19 -3.31 -1.57
C SER A 2 -32.87 -2.83 -2.17
N LYS A 3 -32.87 -2.52 -3.47
CA LYS A 3 -31.70 -1.96 -4.18
C LYS A 3 -31.40 -0.56 -3.62
N PRO A 4 -30.11 -0.15 -3.48
CA PRO A 4 -29.75 1.15 -2.94
C PRO A 4 -30.35 2.30 -3.76
N PRO A 5 -30.95 3.33 -3.15
CA PRO A 5 -31.28 4.56 -3.85
C PRO A 5 -29.98 5.17 -4.40
N LEU A 6 -29.98 5.66 -5.64
CA LEU A 6 -28.83 6.23 -6.37
C LEU A 6 -27.90 5.25 -7.12
N ARG A 7 -28.29 3.96 -7.31
CA ARG A 7 -27.47 2.99 -8.07
C ARG A 7 -26.96 3.52 -9.42
N ASP A 8 -27.80 4.21 -10.17
CA ASP A 8 -27.44 4.65 -11.53
C ASP A 8 -26.36 5.73 -11.53
N GLN A 9 -26.22 6.47 -10.43
CA GLN A 9 -25.20 7.50 -10.22
C GLN A 9 -23.86 6.93 -9.75
N LEU A 10 -23.80 5.65 -9.38
CA LEU A 10 -22.56 5.01 -8.95
C LEU A 10 -21.61 4.78 -10.13
N GLN A 11 -20.33 4.87 -9.85
CA GLN A 11 -19.28 4.45 -10.78
C GLN A 11 -19.37 2.95 -11.07
N ASP A 12 -18.92 2.52 -12.25
CA ASP A 12 -19.02 1.12 -12.68
C ASP A 12 -18.28 0.15 -11.75
N TRP A 13 -17.14 0.57 -11.20
CA TRP A 13 -16.39 -0.24 -10.22
C TRP A 13 -17.19 -0.47 -8.94
N ALA A 14 -17.96 0.52 -8.48
CA ALA A 14 -18.80 0.42 -7.29
C ALA A 14 -20.02 -0.47 -7.54
N LYS A 15 -20.62 -0.38 -8.74
CA LYS A 15 -21.71 -1.26 -9.18
C LYS A 15 -21.27 -2.73 -9.22
N LYS A 16 -20.11 -3.02 -9.82
CA LYS A 16 -19.54 -4.37 -9.90
C LYS A 16 -19.24 -4.96 -8.53
N GLN A 17 -18.69 -4.16 -7.60
CA GLN A 17 -18.45 -4.60 -6.23
C GLN A 17 -19.76 -4.88 -5.48
N ALA A 18 -20.78 -4.04 -5.66
CA ALA A 18 -22.09 -4.28 -5.07
C ALA A 18 -22.70 -5.58 -5.58
N GLU A 19 -22.65 -5.82 -6.89
CA GLU A 19 -23.10 -7.06 -7.53
C GLU A 19 -22.36 -8.29 -7.00
N SER A 20 -21.02 -8.25 -6.90
CA SER A 20 -20.24 -9.39 -6.39
C SER A 20 -20.52 -9.70 -4.92
N SER A 21 -20.94 -8.70 -4.13
CA SER A 21 -21.36 -8.89 -2.74
C SER A 21 -22.82 -9.36 -2.58
N GLY A 22 -23.57 -9.50 -3.68
CA GLY A 22 -25.02 -9.74 -3.62
C GLY A 22 -25.78 -8.55 -3.03
N TYR A 23 -25.32 -7.32 -3.29
CA TYR A 23 -25.86 -6.06 -2.78
C TYR A 23 -25.84 -5.90 -1.25
N LYS A 24 -25.01 -6.68 -0.55
CA LYS A 24 -24.80 -6.54 0.89
C LYS A 24 -23.89 -5.35 1.24
N THR A 25 -23.04 -4.94 0.30
CA THR A 25 -22.12 -3.81 0.43
C THR A 25 -22.08 -3.00 -0.87
N VAL A 26 -21.58 -1.77 -0.81
CA VAL A 26 -21.31 -0.93 -1.98
C VAL A 26 -20.03 -0.15 -1.79
N GLY A 27 -19.22 -0.05 -2.85
CA GLY A 27 -18.00 0.74 -2.85
C GLY A 27 -18.30 2.25 -2.81
N VAL A 28 -17.70 2.96 -1.85
CA VAL A 28 -17.89 4.43 -1.67
C VAL A 28 -16.64 5.24 -2.02
N TYR A 29 -15.47 4.60 -2.03
CA TYR A 29 -14.22 5.13 -2.60
C TYR A 29 -13.38 3.98 -3.16
N ALA A 30 -12.38 4.32 -3.98
CA ALA A 30 -11.35 3.41 -4.46
C ALA A 30 -9.98 3.99 -4.10
N GLY A 31 -9.09 3.16 -3.57
CA GLY A 31 -7.72 3.54 -3.23
C GLY A 31 -6.75 2.53 -3.81
N ALA A 32 -5.82 3.00 -4.63
CA ALA A 32 -4.77 2.15 -5.19
C ALA A 32 -3.63 1.97 -4.19
N LEU A 33 -3.16 0.74 -4.03
CA LEU A 33 -2.04 0.37 -3.19
C LEU A 33 -0.69 0.80 -3.77
N GLY A 34 0.24 1.21 -2.92
CA GLY A 34 1.62 1.48 -3.30
C GLY A 34 2.46 1.80 -2.08
N TRP A 35 3.35 2.77 -2.21
CA TRP A 35 4.10 3.28 -1.07
C TRP A 35 4.41 4.77 -1.22
N GLY A 36 4.67 5.40 -0.09
CA GLY A 36 5.37 6.67 -0.01
C GLY A 36 6.79 6.44 0.52
N TYR A 37 7.78 7.10 -0.07
CA TYR A 37 9.14 7.12 0.47
C TYR A 37 9.60 8.53 0.78
N ASN A 38 10.45 8.66 1.81
CA ASN A 38 11.04 9.92 2.23
C ASN A 38 12.26 10.27 1.35
N THR A 39 12.16 11.34 0.55
CA THR A 39 13.20 11.73 -0.41
C THR A 39 14.51 12.12 0.26
N ASP A 40 14.45 12.70 1.47
CA ASP A 40 15.63 13.13 2.21
C ASP A 40 16.40 11.95 2.77
N ILE A 41 15.69 10.92 3.27
CA ILE A 41 16.33 9.67 3.72
C ILE A 41 17.01 8.96 2.55
N ILE A 42 16.30 8.80 1.42
CA ILE A 42 16.83 8.13 0.24
C ILE A 42 18.11 8.83 -0.24
N LYS A 43 18.10 10.18 -0.33
CA LYS A 43 19.27 10.97 -0.71
C LYS A 43 20.40 10.86 0.31
N LYS A 44 20.11 11.00 1.60
CA LYS A 44 21.11 10.98 2.68
C LYS A 44 21.81 9.62 2.79
N LYS A 45 21.09 8.53 2.57
CA LYS A 45 21.62 7.16 2.63
C LYS A 45 22.16 6.64 1.29
N GLY A 46 22.04 7.43 0.22
CA GLY A 46 22.46 7.01 -1.13
C GLY A 46 21.69 5.80 -1.66
N MET A 47 20.44 5.63 -1.23
CA MET A 47 19.58 4.51 -1.62
C MET A 47 19.01 4.75 -3.02
N LYS A 48 18.68 3.66 -3.74
CA LYS A 48 17.97 3.76 -5.01
C LYS A 48 16.47 3.87 -4.75
N GLU A 49 15.80 4.75 -5.48
CA GLU A 49 14.34 4.86 -5.44
C GLU A 49 13.71 3.56 -5.95
N ALA A 50 12.93 2.88 -5.10
CA ALA A 50 12.18 1.69 -5.49
C ALA A 50 10.99 2.07 -6.38
N LYS A 51 10.87 1.40 -7.53
CA LYS A 51 9.79 1.58 -8.53
C LYS A 51 8.90 0.35 -8.65
N CYS A 52 9.43 -0.79 -8.25
CA CYS A 52 8.83 -2.10 -8.39
C CYS A 52 8.79 -2.81 -7.02
N TRP A 53 7.87 -3.75 -6.81
CA TRP A 53 7.85 -4.60 -5.61
C TRP A 53 9.19 -5.32 -5.44
N ALA A 54 9.78 -5.80 -6.54
CA ALA A 54 11.10 -6.45 -6.52
C ALA A 54 12.21 -5.56 -5.93
N ASP A 55 12.14 -4.24 -6.14
CA ASP A 55 13.16 -3.29 -5.64
C ASP A 55 13.14 -3.19 -4.10
N LEU A 56 12.00 -3.46 -3.46
CA LEU A 56 11.87 -3.43 -2.00
C LEU A 56 12.66 -4.55 -1.31
N LEU A 57 13.15 -5.53 -2.07
CA LEU A 57 14.02 -6.60 -1.56
C LEU A 57 15.50 -6.21 -1.52
N ASP A 58 15.89 -5.05 -2.06
CA ASP A 58 17.28 -4.59 -2.02
C ASP A 58 17.75 -4.47 -0.55
N PRO A 59 18.89 -5.08 -0.16
CA PRO A 59 19.37 -5.04 1.22
C PRO A 59 19.65 -3.63 1.78
N SER A 60 19.79 -2.62 0.93
CA SER A 60 19.88 -1.21 1.37
C SER A 60 18.63 -0.73 2.10
N TYR A 61 17.48 -1.41 1.92
CA TYR A 61 16.25 -1.16 2.66
C TYR A 61 16.17 -1.88 4.01
N LYS A 62 17.23 -2.55 4.46
CA LYS A 62 17.20 -3.31 5.72
C LYS A 62 16.84 -2.42 6.92
N GLY A 63 15.65 -2.64 7.50
CA GLY A 63 15.14 -1.84 8.62
C GLY A 63 14.59 -0.47 8.19
N GLU A 64 14.30 -0.27 6.91
CA GLU A 64 13.87 1.02 6.35
C GLU A 64 12.45 0.98 5.76
N ILE A 65 11.79 -0.18 5.82
CA ILE A 65 10.41 -0.35 5.34
C ILE A 65 9.48 -0.53 6.53
N GLN A 66 8.34 0.16 6.52
CA GLN A 66 7.21 -0.17 7.38
C GLN A 66 6.01 -0.60 6.54
N MET A 67 5.24 -1.52 7.12
CA MET A 67 4.00 -2.04 6.55
C MET A 67 3.03 -2.32 7.70
N ALA A 68 1.72 -2.28 7.47
CA ALA A 68 0.78 -2.70 8.50
C ALA A 68 0.71 -4.23 8.66
N ASN A 69 0.20 -4.71 9.79
CA ASN A 69 -0.03 -6.14 10.04
C ASN A 69 -1.35 -6.60 9.39
N PRO A 70 -1.37 -7.63 8.52
CA PRO A 70 -2.60 -8.12 7.88
C PRO A 70 -3.62 -8.68 8.86
N ASN A 71 -3.22 -9.10 10.07
CA ASN A 71 -4.15 -9.56 11.11
C ASN A 71 -5.01 -8.43 11.70
N SER A 72 -4.62 -7.17 11.54
CA SER A 72 -5.32 -6.02 12.13
C SER A 72 -5.65 -4.89 11.16
N SER A 73 -5.12 -4.92 9.94
CA SER A 73 -5.21 -3.82 8.97
C SER A 73 -5.70 -4.30 7.61
N GLY A 74 -6.82 -3.71 7.16
CA GLY A 74 -7.34 -3.94 5.81
C GLY A 74 -6.34 -3.59 4.71
N THR A 75 -5.56 -2.50 4.87
CA THR A 75 -4.51 -2.12 3.89
C THR A 75 -3.45 -3.21 3.72
N ALA A 76 -3.05 -3.85 4.82
CA ALA A 76 -2.06 -4.93 4.75
C ALA A 76 -2.65 -6.23 4.18
N TYR A 77 -3.92 -6.52 4.47
CA TYR A 77 -4.63 -7.61 3.81
C TYR A 77 -4.78 -7.36 2.31
N THR A 78 -5.13 -6.13 1.89
CA THR A 78 -5.14 -5.74 0.47
C THR A 78 -3.77 -5.94 -0.15
N ALA A 79 -2.68 -5.53 0.50
CA ALA A 79 -1.33 -5.78 0.00
C ALA A 79 -1.00 -7.27 -0.18
N LEU A 80 -1.33 -8.12 0.81
CA LEU A 80 -1.18 -9.56 0.68
C LEU A 80 -1.99 -10.10 -0.50
N ALA A 81 -3.28 -9.77 -0.59
CA ALA A 81 -4.17 -10.25 -1.65
C ALA A 81 -3.74 -9.76 -3.04
N SER A 82 -3.24 -8.53 -3.16
CA SER A 82 -2.72 -7.97 -4.40
C SER A 82 -1.45 -8.69 -4.84
N LEU A 83 -0.51 -8.93 -3.92
CA LEU A 83 0.70 -9.70 -4.23
C LEU A 83 0.36 -11.12 -4.70
N VAL A 84 -0.56 -11.81 -4.00
CA VAL A 84 -1.03 -13.15 -4.41
C VAL A 84 -1.64 -13.12 -5.82
N GLN A 85 -2.44 -12.10 -6.16
CA GLN A 85 -3.00 -11.97 -7.51
C GLN A 85 -1.94 -11.65 -8.57
N ILE A 86 -0.92 -10.87 -8.24
CA ILE A 86 0.14 -10.45 -9.18
C ILE A 86 1.10 -11.61 -9.48
N MET A 87 1.58 -12.31 -8.45
CA MET A 87 2.66 -13.29 -8.60
C MET A 87 2.28 -14.75 -8.31
N GLY A 88 1.06 -15.02 -7.84
CA GLY A 88 0.64 -16.33 -7.34
C GLY A 88 1.01 -16.53 -5.87
N GLU A 89 0.28 -17.42 -5.20
CA GLU A 89 0.33 -17.58 -3.74
C GLU A 89 1.73 -17.93 -3.20
N ASP A 90 2.33 -19.03 -3.65
CA ASP A 90 3.65 -19.48 -3.18
C ASP A 90 4.72 -18.41 -3.36
N LYS A 91 4.74 -17.76 -4.55
CA LYS A 91 5.70 -16.69 -4.86
C LYS A 91 5.46 -15.45 -4.00
N ALA A 92 4.21 -15.13 -3.69
CA ALA A 92 3.86 -14.01 -2.82
C ALA A 92 4.35 -14.23 -1.39
N TYR A 93 4.17 -15.44 -0.84
CA TYR A 93 4.69 -15.76 0.49
C TYR A 93 6.22 -15.79 0.53
N ASP A 94 6.87 -16.33 -0.50
CA ASP A 94 8.34 -16.27 -0.63
C ASP A 94 8.85 -14.83 -0.72
N TYR A 95 8.16 -13.98 -1.49
CA TYR A 95 8.45 -12.55 -1.59
C TYR A 95 8.29 -11.87 -0.22
N LEU A 96 7.17 -12.09 0.47
CA LEU A 96 6.89 -11.49 1.79
C LEU A 96 7.92 -11.92 2.84
N LYS A 97 8.38 -13.17 2.80
CA LYS A 97 9.46 -13.66 3.67
C LYS A 97 10.76 -12.92 3.42
N LYS A 98 11.10 -12.61 2.16
CA LYS A 98 12.27 -11.81 1.81
C LYS A 98 12.08 -10.35 2.22
N LEU A 99 10.92 -9.77 1.95
CA LEU A 99 10.57 -8.40 2.31
C LEU A 99 10.67 -8.17 3.83
N ASN A 100 10.25 -9.14 4.63
CA ASN A 100 10.31 -9.08 6.10
C ASN A 100 11.74 -8.80 6.62
N ALA A 101 12.79 -9.21 5.90
CA ALA A 101 14.17 -8.86 6.29
C ALA A 101 14.45 -7.34 6.24
N ASN A 102 13.66 -6.60 5.44
CA ASN A 102 13.74 -5.16 5.28
C ASN A 102 12.72 -4.39 6.11
N VAL A 103 11.71 -5.07 6.67
CA VAL A 103 10.67 -4.42 7.48
C VAL A 103 11.20 -4.13 8.89
N SER A 104 11.15 -2.87 9.30
CA SER A 104 11.48 -2.45 10.67
C SER A 104 10.32 -2.66 11.64
N GLN A 105 9.09 -2.43 11.18
CA GLN A 105 7.91 -2.53 12.02
C GLN A 105 6.66 -2.91 11.23
N TYR A 106 5.86 -3.80 11.83
CA TYR A 106 4.48 -4.04 11.43
C TYR A 106 3.51 -3.21 12.28
N THR A 107 2.90 -2.20 11.67
CA THR A 107 2.00 -1.27 12.38
C THR A 107 0.58 -1.84 12.51
N LYS A 108 -0.16 -1.42 13.54
CA LYS A 108 -1.57 -1.80 13.68
C LYS A 108 -2.46 -1.11 12.63
N SER A 109 -2.22 0.19 12.38
CA SER A 109 -2.95 1.00 11.41
C SER A 109 -2.30 0.98 10.03
N GLY A 110 -3.13 0.93 8.98
CA GLY A 110 -2.72 0.96 7.57
C GLY A 110 -2.03 2.25 7.13
N SER A 111 -2.40 3.40 7.70
CA SER A 111 -1.81 4.70 7.32
C SER A 111 -0.59 5.10 8.16
N ALA A 112 -0.28 4.34 9.22
CA ALA A 112 0.87 4.63 10.07
C ALA A 112 2.24 4.56 9.35
N PRO A 113 2.50 3.60 8.43
CA PRO A 113 3.80 3.50 7.75
C PRO A 113 4.18 4.76 6.97
N VAL A 114 3.23 5.37 6.25
CA VAL A 114 3.54 6.57 5.46
C VAL A 114 3.71 7.81 6.32
N LYS A 115 3.05 7.88 7.47
CA LYS A 115 3.28 8.94 8.47
C LYS A 115 4.66 8.83 9.12
N ALA A 116 5.10 7.60 9.39
CA ALA A 116 6.46 7.35 9.85
C ALA A 116 7.49 7.76 8.77
N ALA A 117 7.23 7.43 7.50
CA ALA A 117 8.07 7.88 6.39
C ALA A 117 8.11 9.40 6.28
N ALA A 118 6.96 10.07 6.34
CA ALA A 118 6.85 11.53 6.29
C ALA A 118 7.67 12.23 7.39
N ARG A 119 7.72 11.65 8.60
CA ARG A 119 8.48 12.16 9.75
C ARG A 119 9.95 11.74 9.76
N GLY A 120 10.37 10.94 8.79
CA GLY A 120 11.75 10.46 8.69
C GLY A 120 12.11 9.35 9.69
N GLU A 121 11.12 8.63 10.20
CA GLU A 121 11.31 7.49 11.11
C GLU A 121 11.64 6.19 10.35
N THR A 122 11.29 6.11 9.07
CA THR A 122 11.60 5.01 8.15
C THR A 122 11.77 5.57 6.73
N ALA A 123 12.50 4.91 5.84
CA ALA A 123 12.63 5.39 4.46
C ALA A 123 11.33 5.25 3.66
N LEU A 124 10.57 4.17 3.86
CA LEU A 124 9.44 3.81 3.00
C LEU A 124 8.29 3.21 3.82
N GLY A 125 7.06 3.63 3.50
CA GLY A 125 5.83 3.08 4.07
C GLY A 125 4.89 2.54 3.00
N ILE A 126 4.57 1.24 3.07
CA ILE A 126 3.56 0.60 2.22
C ILE A 126 2.16 1.03 2.71
N VAL A 127 1.36 1.59 1.79
CA VAL A 127 0.09 2.25 2.12
C VAL A 127 -0.85 2.34 0.90
N PHE A 128 -2.10 2.78 1.09
CA PHE A 128 -2.87 3.33 -0.01
C PHE A 128 -2.29 4.68 -0.45
N MET A 129 -2.10 4.85 -1.76
CA MET A 129 -1.37 5.99 -2.32
C MET A 129 -2.00 7.35 -2.01
N HIS A 130 -3.32 7.43 -1.76
CA HIS A 130 -3.95 8.69 -1.39
C HIS A 130 -3.45 9.21 -0.02
N ASP A 131 -3.13 8.34 0.93
CA ASP A 131 -2.52 8.75 2.21
C ASP A 131 -1.11 9.29 1.98
N SER A 132 -0.35 8.69 1.06
CA SER A 132 0.99 9.17 0.68
C SER A 132 0.93 10.54 0.01
N VAL A 133 0.00 10.73 -0.92
CA VAL A 133 -0.24 12.02 -1.58
C VAL A 133 -0.64 13.08 -0.56
N ALA A 134 -1.47 12.72 0.44
CA ALA A 134 -1.84 13.66 1.50
C ALA A 134 -0.62 14.17 2.29
N GLN A 135 0.35 13.30 2.61
CA GLN A 135 1.60 13.72 3.27
C GLN A 135 2.41 14.67 2.38
N THR A 136 2.50 14.41 1.07
CA THR A 136 3.17 15.33 0.14
C THR A 136 2.47 16.69 0.10
N VAL A 137 1.12 16.73 0.07
CA VAL A 137 0.33 17.96 0.06
C VAL A 137 0.50 18.75 1.37
N GLU A 138 0.68 18.07 2.50
CA GLU A 138 1.01 18.69 3.80
C GLU A 138 2.43 19.27 3.86
N GLY A 139 3.25 19.07 2.82
CA GLY A 139 4.61 19.62 2.71
C GLY A 139 5.71 18.70 3.24
N PHE A 140 5.40 17.45 3.58
CA PHE A 140 6.42 16.48 3.95
C PHE A 140 7.23 16.02 2.73
N PRO A 141 8.51 15.63 2.90
CA PRO A 141 9.40 15.21 1.82
C PRO A 141 9.09 13.77 1.38
N VAL A 142 7.84 13.49 0.99
CA VAL A 142 7.37 12.18 0.56
C VAL A 142 7.10 12.18 -0.93
N LYS A 143 7.56 11.13 -1.62
CA LYS A 143 7.18 10.85 -3.00
C LYS A 143 6.43 9.52 -3.07
N THR A 144 5.30 9.55 -3.77
CA THR A 144 4.39 8.41 -3.94
C THR A 144 4.80 7.57 -5.14
N VAL A 145 4.71 6.25 -5.02
CA VAL A 145 5.03 5.29 -6.08
C VAL A 145 3.90 4.28 -6.27
N ALA A 146 3.50 4.12 -7.52
CA ALA A 146 2.72 2.99 -7.99
C ALA A 146 3.70 1.89 -8.45
N PRO A 147 3.59 0.65 -7.95
CA PRO A 147 4.51 -0.43 -8.30
C PRO A 147 4.41 -0.82 -9.77
N CYS A 148 5.55 -1.05 -10.43
CA CYS A 148 5.59 -1.35 -11.87
C CYS A 148 4.94 -2.69 -12.24
N GLU A 149 4.91 -3.67 -11.33
CA GLU A 149 4.26 -4.97 -11.55
C GLU A 149 2.74 -4.92 -11.36
N GLY A 150 2.20 -3.82 -10.80
CA GLY A 150 0.78 -3.62 -10.59
C GLY A 150 0.41 -3.20 -9.16
N THR A 151 -0.82 -2.71 -9.03
CA THR A 151 -1.47 -2.26 -7.80
C THR A 151 -2.79 -3.00 -7.61
N GLY A 152 -3.35 -2.95 -6.39
CA GLY A 152 -4.73 -3.39 -6.13
C GLY A 152 -5.48 -2.40 -5.26
#